data_AF-A0A9P0V2M1-F1
#
_entry.id   AF-A0A9P0V2M1-F1
#
_cell.length_a   1.000
_cell.length_b   1.000
_cell.length_c   1.000
_cell.angle_alpha   90.00
_cell.angle_beta   90.00
_cell.angle_gamma   90.00
#
_symmetry.space_group_name_H-M   'P 1'
#
loop_
_entity.id
_entity.type
_entity.pdbx_description
1 polymer ?
#
loop_
_entity_poly.entity_id
_entity_poly.type
_entity_poly.pdbx_seq_one_letter_code
_entity_poly.pdbx_strand_id
1 'polypeptide(L)'
;MALTDRAIVHAKPCGKPYKLSDSHGLYLLVNPNGSKRWYIKYRFVNKEKKLALGPYPLLTLAQARRMREEAQLLLISGIDPSAHRKAERLAITPEHTFESVAREWVTSNVNWSAEHKKRVLRYFELYVFPTNGSCDITKMKVKDLLVPIKEVEKAGLRNAMWTIPAEREPIPGVKYSARGAKMHSPHLVPLSRQAIELLHEVRQHCRPGTELVFPGDHNYRKPMSENTINKALRVMGYDTQKDVCGHGFRTMACSALVESGLW
;
A
#
# COMPACT_ATOMS: atom_id res chain seq x y z
N MET A 1 11.66 -37.16 4.78
CA MET A 1 12.32 -36.52 3.61
C MET A 1 12.45 -35.04 3.88
N ALA A 2 13.59 -34.44 3.53
CA ALA A 2 13.74 -33.00 3.63
C ALA A 2 12.91 -32.31 2.55
N LEU A 3 12.24 -31.23 2.91
CA LEU A 3 11.48 -30.40 1.97
C LEU A 3 12.46 -29.62 1.07
N THR A 4 12.04 -29.37 -0.17
CA THR A 4 12.76 -28.53 -1.13
C THR A 4 11.90 -27.34 -1.53
N ASP A 5 12.50 -26.20 -1.87
CA ASP A 5 11.76 -25.01 -2.31
C ASP A 5 10.86 -25.31 -3.52
N ARG A 6 11.34 -26.16 -4.45
CA ARG A 6 10.57 -26.59 -5.62
C ARG A 6 9.30 -27.36 -5.22
N ALA A 7 9.38 -28.26 -4.22
CA ALA A 7 8.21 -28.97 -3.71
C ALA A 7 7.20 -28.02 -3.06
N ILE A 8 7.65 -26.97 -2.37
CA ILE A 8 6.78 -25.97 -1.74
C ILE A 8 6.02 -25.15 -2.79
N VAL A 9 6.71 -24.73 -3.86
CA VAL A 9 6.11 -23.94 -4.93
C VAL A 9 5.01 -24.75 -5.64
N HIS A 10 5.29 -26.01 -5.97
CA HIS A 10 4.32 -26.88 -6.65
C HIS A 10 3.20 -27.42 -5.74
N ALA A 11 3.26 -27.17 -4.43
CA ALA A 11 2.21 -27.57 -3.50
C ALA A 11 0.92 -26.80 -3.77
N LYS A 12 -0.07 -27.49 -4.34
CA LYS A 12 -1.41 -26.95 -4.63
C LYS A 12 -2.33 -27.07 -3.40
N PRO A 13 -3.24 -26.10 -3.17
CA PRO A 13 -4.28 -26.26 -2.16
C PRO A 13 -5.22 -27.42 -2.50
N CYS A 14 -5.63 -28.16 -1.47
CA CYS A 14 -6.61 -29.24 -1.55
C CYS A 14 -7.82 -28.90 -0.66
N GLY A 15 -8.93 -29.63 -0.79
CA GLY A 15 -10.16 -29.38 -0.02
C GLY A 15 -10.01 -29.48 1.52
N LYS A 16 -8.90 -30.03 2.03
CA LYS A 16 -8.56 -30.08 3.45
C LYS A 16 -7.11 -29.63 3.68
N PRO A 17 -6.80 -28.98 4.82
CA PRO A 17 -5.43 -28.63 5.16
C PRO A 17 -4.53 -29.87 5.25
N TYR A 18 -3.35 -29.82 4.65
CA TYR A 18 -2.37 -30.90 4.73
C TYR A 18 -0.98 -30.37 5.09
N LYS A 19 -0.13 -31.28 5.60
CA LYS A 19 1.20 -30.97 6.11
C LYS A 19 2.26 -31.46 5.14
N LEU A 20 3.20 -30.58 4.83
CA LEU A 20 4.45 -30.90 4.15
C LEU A 20 5.56 -30.91 5.19
N SER A 21 5.93 -32.10 5.65
CA SER A 21 6.91 -32.30 6.71
C SER A 21 8.34 -32.09 6.20
N ASP A 22 9.13 -31.34 6.96
CA ASP A 22 10.59 -31.25 6.85
C ASP A 22 11.22 -32.06 8.01
N SER A 23 12.40 -31.67 8.50
CA SER A 23 13.10 -32.36 9.58
C SER A 23 12.86 -31.74 10.96
N HIS A 24 13.04 -32.55 12.01
CA HIS A 24 12.95 -32.16 13.42
C HIS A 24 11.63 -31.44 13.80
N GLY A 25 10.51 -31.98 13.30
CA GLY A 25 9.18 -31.47 13.62
C GLY A 25 8.80 -30.18 12.89
N LEU A 26 9.66 -29.62 12.03
CA LEU A 26 9.31 -28.53 11.13
C LEU A 26 8.39 -29.05 10.02
N TYR A 27 7.30 -28.33 9.73
CA TYR A 27 6.42 -28.61 8.60
C TYR A 27 5.76 -27.34 8.09
N LEU A 28 5.41 -27.34 6.80
CA LEU A 28 4.57 -26.32 6.19
C LEU A 28 3.12 -26.81 6.18
N LEU A 29 2.22 -26.02 6.73
CA LEU A 29 0.78 -26.25 6.62
C LEU A 29 0.24 -25.51 5.38
N VAL A 30 -0.35 -26.26 4.45
CA VAL A 30 -1.00 -25.72 3.26
C VAL A 30 -2.52 -25.76 3.50
N ASN A 31 -3.17 -24.61 3.50
CA ASN A 31 -4.61 -24.49 3.70
C ASN A 31 -5.39 -24.54 2.38
N PRO A 32 -6.70 -24.87 2.40
CA PRO A 32 -7.56 -24.88 1.22
C PRO A 32 -7.65 -23.53 0.49
N ASN A 33 -7.51 -22.41 1.22
CA ASN A 33 -7.49 -21.06 0.66
C ASN A 33 -6.16 -20.68 -0.02
N GLY A 34 -5.20 -21.61 -0.13
CA GLY A 34 -3.88 -21.38 -0.72
C GLY A 34 -2.85 -20.77 0.24
N SER A 35 -3.24 -20.37 1.45
CA SER A 35 -2.28 -19.85 2.44
C SER A 35 -1.35 -20.94 2.95
N LYS A 36 -0.06 -20.60 3.08
CA LYS A 36 1.00 -21.51 3.52
C LYS A 36 1.67 -20.93 4.76
N ARG A 37 1.83 -21.73 5.82
CA ARG A 37 2.44 -21.26 7.09
C ARG A 37 3.32 -22.31 7.73
N TRP A 38 4.48 -21.87 8.24
CA TRP A 38 5.46 -22.72 8.89
C TRP A 38 5.11 -22.98 10.36
N TYR A 39 5.27 -24.22 10.77
CA TYR A 39 5.10 -24.67 12.15
C TYR A 39 6.22 -25.60 12.58
N ILE A 40 6.57 -25.55 13.86
CA ILE A 40 7.40 -26.57 14.50
C ILE A 40 6.54 -27.30 15.52
N LYS A 41 6.51 -28.63 15.45
CA LYS A 41 5.97 -29.51 16.48
C LYS A 41 7.12 -29.94 17.39
N TYR A 42 6.95 -29.76 18.70
CA TYR A 42 7.94 -30.09 19.72
C TYR A 42 7.27 -30.65 20.97
N ARG A 43 8.06 -31.22 21.88
CA ARG A 43 7.60 -31.63 23.21
C ARG A 43 8.31 -30.81 24.27
N PHE A 44 7.56 -30.38 25.27
CA PHE A 44 8.10 -29.70 26.45
C PHE A 44 7.35 -30.22 27.67
N VAL A 45 8.08 -30.71 28.69
CA VAL A 45 7.52 -31.30 29.92
C VAL A 45 6.44 -32.35 29.60
N ASN A 46 6.80 -33.34 28.78
CA ASN A 46 5.92 -34.43 28.29
C ASN A 46 4.63 -34.01 27.56
N LYS A 47 4.44 -32.73 27.25
CA LYS A 47 3.30 -32.24 26.45
C LYS A 47 3.75 -31.90 25.04
N GLU A 48 2.99 -32.38 24.07
CA GLU A 48 3.17 -31.99 22.67
C GLU A 48 2.63 -30.57 22.45
N LYS A 49 3.46 -29.72 21.85
CA LYS A 49 3.13 -28.34 21.51
C LYS A 49 3.49 -28.06 20.05
N LYS A 50 2.87 -27.00 19.51
CA LYS A 50 3.18 -26.47 18.18
C LYS A 50 3.46 -24.97 18.26
N LEU A 51 4.52 -24.52 17.60
CA LEU A 51 4.87 -23.11 17.47
C LEU A 51 4.71 -22.67 16.01
N ALA A 52 3.96 -21.60 15.78
CA ALA A 52 3.85 -20.99 14.44
C ALA A 52 5.06 -20.09 14.20
N LEU A 53 5.82 -20.30 13.12
CA LEU A 53 7.00 -19.47 12.80
C LEU A 53 6.62 -18.23 11.99
N GLY A 54 5.89 -18.41 10.89
CA GLY A 54 5.47 -17.34 10.00
C GLY A 54 4.90 -17.84 8.66
N PRO A 55 4.32 -16.95 7.84
CA PRO A 55 3.73 -17.27 6.55
C PRO A 55 4.78 -17.44 5.44
N TYR A 56 4.53 -18.33 4.47
CA TYR A 56 5.26 -18.41 3.20
C TYR A 56 4.49 -17.60 2.13
N PRO A 57 5.14 -16.85 1.21
CA PRO A 57 6.58 -16.82 0.91
C PRO A 57 7.40 -15.80 1.72
N LEU A 58 6.79 -15.04 2.63
CA LEU A 58 7.49 -14.03 3.43
C LEU A 58 8.63 -14.64 4.27
N LEU A 59 8.43 -15.87 4.75
CA LEU A 59 9.41 -16.67 5.47
C LEU A 59 9.84 -17.87 4.62
N THR A 60 11.10 -17.86 4.18
CA THR A 60 11.66 -18.89 3.29
C THR A 60 11.97 -20.19 4.04
N LEU A 61 12.14 -21.30 3.31
CA LEU A 61 12.52 -22.59 3.91
C LEU A 61 13.82 -22.47 4.73
N ALA A 62 14.82 -21.76 4.20
CA ALA A 62 16.09 -21.53 4.89
C ALA A 62 15.90 -20.77 6.21
N GLN A 63 15.07 -19.73 6.22
CA GLN A 63 14.74 -18.98 7.44
C GLN A 63 13.95 -19.85 8.43
N ALA A 64 13.05 -20.69 7.96
CA ALA A 64 12.28 -21.61 8.81
C ALA A 64 13.18 -22.63 9.52
N ARG A 65 14.23 -23.12 8.84
CA ARG A 65 15.23 -24.03 9.41
C ARG A 65 16.09 -23.35 10.49
N ARG A 66 16.50 -22.09 10.28
CA ARG A 66 17.22 -21.30 11.29
C ARG A 66 16.38 -21.08 12.55
N MET A 67 15.14 -20.63 12.41
CA MET A 67 14.25 -20.42 13.56
C MET A 67 13.93 -21.72 14.31
N ARG A 68 13.97 -22.86 13.61
CA ARG A 68 13.86 -24.18 14.22
C ARG A 68 15.08 -24.55 15.06
N GLU A 69 16.27 -24.26 14.58
CA GLU A 69 17.51 -24.46 15.36
C GLU A 69 17.50 -23.60 16.62
N GLU A 70 17.12 -22.32 16.52
CA GLU A 70 16.93 -21.44 17.68
C GLU A 70 15.94 -22.02 18.69
N ALA A 71 14.78 -22.52 18.21
CA ALA A 71 13.79 -23.16 19.08
C ALA A 71 14.32 -24.45 19.73
N GLN A 72 15.18 -25.21 19.05
CA GLN A 72 15.82 -26.39 19.64
C GLN A 72 16.82 -26.01 20.72
N LEU A 73 17.63 -24.98 20.52
CA LEU A 73 18.56 -24.47 21.53
C LEU A 73 17.82 -24.03 22.79
N LEU A 74 16.69 -23.34 22.65
CA LEU A 74 15.84 -22.98 23.78
C LEU A 74 15.33 -24.20 24.55
N LEU A 75 14.90 -25.26 23.83
CA LEU A 75 14.44 -26.50 24.46
C LEU A 75 15.57 -27.23 25.20
N ILE A 76 16.78 -27.24 24.65
CA ILE A 76 17.99 -27.80 25.30
C ILE A 76 18.28 -27.03 26.59
N SER A 77 18.15 -25.71 26.57
CA SER A 77 18.29 -24.85 27.76
C SER A 77 17.10 -24.93 28.72
N GLY A 78 16.13 -25.83 28.50
CA GLY A 78 14.96 -26.01 29.36
C GLY A 78 13.91 -24.89 29.28
N ILE A 79 14.00 -24.01 28.27
CA ILE A 79 13.08 -22.89 28.06
C ILE A 79 12.04 -23.28 27.01
N ASP A 80 10.74 -23.11 27.32
CA ASP A 80 9.68 -23.30 26.33
C ASP A 80 9.74 -22.19 25.25
N PRO A 81 9.97 -22.51 23.96
CA PRO A 81 10.06 -21.51 22.90
C PRO A 81 8.80 -20.65 22.75
N SER A 82 7.63 -21.20 23.05
CA SER A 82 6.37 -20.43 23.02
C SER A 82 6.28 -19.42 24.16
N ALA A 83 6.79 -19.78 25.34
CA ALA A 83 6.85 -18.90 26.49
C ALA A 83 7.93 -17.84 26.31
N HIS A 84 9.11 -18.20 25.78
CA HIS A 84 10.18 -17.25 25.44
C HIS A 84 9.67 -16.17 24.49
N ARG A 85 9.01 -16.57 23.39
CA ARG A 85 8.47 -15.60 22.43
C ARG A 85 7.34 -14.74 23.03
N LYS A 86 6.54 -15.30 23.94
CA LYS A 86 5.52 -14.54 24.68
C LYS A 86 6.15 -13.56 25.67
N ALA A 87 7.20 -13.97 26.37
CA ALA A 87 7.95 -13.17 27.33
C ALA A 87 8.69 -12.03 26.63
N GLU A 88 9.37 -12.30 25.50
CA GLU A 88 9.99 -11.25 24.68
C GLU A 88 8.96 -10.22 24.21
N ARG A 89 7.75 -10.64 23.84
CA ARG A 89 6.68 -9.70 23.47
C ARG A 89 6.17 -8.88 24.66
N LEU A 90 6.15 -9.46 25.85
CA LEU A 90 5.72 -8.78 27.09
C LEU A 90 6.81 -7.90 27.70
N ALA A 91 8.08 -8.19 27.41
CA ALA A 91 9.25 -7.42 27.83
C ALA A 91 9.46 -6.16 26.98
N ILE A 92 8.72 -6.01 25.87
CA ILE A 92 8.61 -4.73 25.17
C ILE A 92 7.87 -3.79 26.11
N THR A 93 8.61 -2.93 26.81
CA THR A 93 8.03 -1.82 27.56
C THR A 93 7.33 -0.88 26.58
N PRO A 94 6.21 -0.23 26.97
CA PRO A 94 5.50 0.71 26.11
C PRO A 94 6.44 1.77 25.51
N GLU A 95 7.44 2.19 26.30
CA GLU A 95 8.48 3.17 25.96
C GLU A 95 9.36 2.76 24.76
N HIS A 96 9.58 1.47 24.53
CA HIS A 96 10.43 0.97 23.42
C HIS A 96 9.64 0.50 22.20
N THR A 97 8.34 0.77 22.16
CA THR A 97 7.53 0.54 20.96
C THR A 97 7.83 1.59 19.90
N PHE A 98 7.77 1.20 18.62
CA PHE A 98 7.92 2.14 17.51
C PHE A 98 6.90 3.29 17.60
N GLU A 99 5.68 2.99 18.03
CA GLU A 99 4.65 4.02 18.22
C GLU A 99 5.02 5.04 19.30
N SER A 100 5.49 4.59 20.47
CA SER A 100 5.91 5.50 21.55
C SER A 100 7.02 6.43 21.10
N VAL A 101 8.08 5.87 20.50
CA VAL A 101 9.23 6.64 20.03
C VAL A 101 8.85 7.59 18.88
N ALA A 102 8.00 7.16 17.94
CA ALA A 102 7.54 8.02 16.85
C ALA A 102 6.70 9.20 17.36
N ARG A 103 5.83 8.98 18.35
CA ARG A 103 5.03 10.05 18.99
C ARG A 103 5.91 11.05 19.71
N GLU A 104 6.91 10.57 20.47
CA GLU A 104 7.88 11.41 21.16
C GLU A 104 8.72 12.22 20.18
N TRP A 105 9.19 11.60 19.09
CA TRP A 105 9.98 12.26 18.05
C TRP A 105 9.20 13.38 17.34
N VAL A 106 7.94 13.13 16.96
CA VAL A 106 7.09 14.17 16.34
C VAL A 106 6.85 15.32 17.31
N THR A 107 6.67 15.04 18.60
CA THR A 107 6.42 16.05 19.63
C THR A 107 7.65 16.90 19.90
N SER A 108 8.81 16.27 20.07
CA SER A 108 10.11 16.89 20.40
C SER A 108 10.72 17.70 19.24
N ASN A 109 10.23 17.53 18.01
CA ASN A 109 10.75 18.28 16.87
C ASN A 109 10.36 19.77 16.95
N VAL A 110 11.32 20.66 17.24
CA VAL A 110 11.06 22.11 17.38
C VAL A 110 10.93 22.85 16.05
N ASN A 111 11.39 22.27 14.95
CA ASN A 111 11.45 22.94 13.63
C ASN A 111 10.13 22.84 12.85
N TRP A 112 9.18 22.03 13.32
CA TRP A 112 7.91 21.79 12.63
C TRP A 112 6.77 22.58 13.26
N SER A 113 5.94 23.19 12.42
CA SER A 113 4.69 23.81 12.85
C SER A 113 3.77 22.77 13.50
N ALA A 114 2.87 23.22 14.39
CA ALA A 114 1.93 22.35 15.07
C ALA A 114 1.05 21.55 14.08
N GLU A 115 0.72 22.15 12.94
CA GLU A 115 -0.06 21.52 11.87
C GLU A 115 0.74 20.47 11.10
N HIS A 116 2.02 20.72 10.83
CA HIS A 116 2.92 19.73 10.25
C HIS A 116 3.05 18.51 11.18
N LYS A 117 3.24 18.72 12.49
CA LYS A 117 3.29 17.65 13.49
C LYS A 117 2.02 16.80 13.48
N LYS A 118 0.84 17.44 13.51
CA LYS A 118 -0.46 16.75 13.43
C LYS A 118 -0.59 15.92 12.15
N ARG A 119 -0.19 16.48 11.01
CA ARG A 119 -0.25 15.81 9.71
C ARG A 119 0.66 14.57 9.67
N VAL A 120 1.90 14.71 10.12
CA VAL A 120 2.87 13.59 10.17
C VAL A 120 2.40 12.50 11.14
N LEU A 121 1.94 12.88 12.34
CA LEU A 121 1.42 11.91 13.30
C LEU A 121 0.22 11.14 12.77
N ARG A 122 -0.69 11.84 12.07
CA ARG A 122 -1.85 11.21 11.43
C ARG A 122 -1.45 10.20 10.35
N TYR A 123 -0.37 10.44 9.61
CA TYR A 123 0.15 9.45 8.66
C TYR A 123 0.67 8.20 9.37
N PHE A 124 1.37 8.34 10.50
CA PHE A 124 1.78 7.20 11.31
C PHE A 124 0.59 6.42 11.85
N GLU A 125 -0.43 7.09 12.40
CA GLU A 125 -1.64 6.46 12.95
C GLU A 125 -2.45 5.71 11.91
N LEU A 126 -2.57 6.25 10.70
CA LEU A 126 -3.36 5.64 9.64
C LEU A 126 -2.63 4.48 8.95
N TYR A 127 -1.31 4.58 8.79
CA TYR A 127 -0.59 3.71 7.84
C TYR A 127 0.52 2.88 8.45
N VAL A 128 1.10 3.27 9.59
CA VAL A 128 2.31 2.62 10.13
C VAL A 128 2.04 1.93 11.46
N PHE A 129 1.35 2.59 12.38
CA PHE A 129 1.03 2.03 13.69
C PHE A 129 0.15 0.78 13.64
N PRO A 130 -0.84 0.65 12.71
CA PRO A 130 -1.64 -0.57 12.62
C PRO A 130 -0.84 -1.85 12.38
N THR A 131 0.32 -1.75 11.71
CA THR A 131 1.17 -2.92 11.38
C THR A 131 2.41 -3.02 12.25
N ASN A 132 3.03 -1.87 12.61
CA ASN A 132 4.35 -1.83 13.24
C ASN A 132 4.36 -1.09 14.57
N GLY A 133 3.26 -0.49 15.01
CA GLY A 133 3.22 0.36 16.20
C GLY A 133 3.71 -0.38 17.45
N SER A 134 3.27 -1.63 17.63
CA SER A 134 3.66 -2.49 18.76
C SER A 134 5.00 -3.21 18.58
N CYS A 135 5.74 -2.95 17.50
CA CYS A 135 7.06 -3.54 17.31
C CYS A 135 8.10 -2.86 18.19
N ASP A 136 9.05 -3.64 18.70
CA ASP A 136 10.24 -3.14 19.38
C ASP A 136 11.14 -2.42 18.38
N ILE A 137 11.38 -1.13 18.61
CA ILE A 137 12.19 -0.30 17.70
C ILE A 137 13.65 -0.76 17.63
N THR A 138 14.18 -1.37 18.70
CA THR A 138 15.59 -1.79 18.78
C THR A 138 15.88 -3.01 17.91
N LYS A 139 14.85 -3.83 17.66
CA LYS A 139 14.93 -5.06 16.84
C LYS A 139 14.42 -4.84 15.42
N MET A 140 13.86 -3.67 15.11
CA MET A 140 13.28 -3.36 13.80
C MET A 140 14.36 -3.23 12.73
N LYS A 141 14.11 -3.83 11.56
CA LYS A 141 14.96 -3.71 10.38
C LYS A 141 14.21 -2.97 9.28
N VAL A 142 14.94 -2.38 8.32
CA VAL A 142 14.36 -1.64 7.17
C VAL A 142 13.28 -2.47 6.44
N LYS A 143 13.48 -3.79 6.33
CA LYS A 143 12.51 -4.72 5.73
C LYS A 143 11.16 -4.77 6.45
N ASP A 144 11.13 -4.49 7.75
CA ASP A 144 9.91 -4.55 8.55
C ASP A 144 9.06 -3.30 8.32
N LEU A 145 9.67 -2.18 7.92
CA LEU A 145 9.00 -0.95 7.43
C LEU A 145 8.38 -1.12 6.03
N LEU A 146 8.80 -2.13 5.26
CA LEU A 146 8.22 -2.41 3.94
C LEU A 146 6.82 -3.01 4.04
N VAL A 147 6.43 -3.57 5.20
CA VAL A 147 5.11 -4.17 5.41
C VAL A 147 4.00 -3.12 5.29
N PRO A 148 4.04 -1.98 6.01
CA PRO A 148 3.01 -0.95 5.87
C PRO A 148 3.00 -0.35 4.47
N ILE A 149 4.15 -0.18 3.82
CA ILE A 149 4.23 0.29 2.42
C ILE A 149 3.53 -0.70 1.47
N LYS A 150 3.78 -2.00 1.62
CA LYS A 150 3.13 -3.03 0.80
C LYS A 150 1.65 -3.20 1.11
N GLU A 151 1.23 -3.05 2.37
CA GLU A 151 -0.18 -3.06 2.72
C GLU A 151 -0.89 -1.79 2.23
N VAL A 152 -0.24 -0.63 2.21
CA VAL A 152 -0.71 0.60 1.53
C VAL A 152 -0.83 0.38 0.02
N GLU A 153 0.16 -0.24 -0.62
CA GLU A 153 0.09 -0.61 -2.04
C GLU A 153 -1.04 -1.61 -2.34
N LYS A 154 -1.26 -2.58 -1.45
CA LYS A 154 -2.24 -3.66 -1.59
C LYS A 154 -3.65 -3.24 -1.19
N ALA A 155 -3.81 -2.34 -0.22
CA ALA A 155 -5.06 -1.71 0.17
C ALA A 155 -5.57 -0.72 -0.89
N GLY A 156 -4.85 -0.57 -2.01
CA GLY A 156 -5.36 0.20 -3.13
C GLY A 156 -5.32 1.71 -2.89
N LEU A 157 -4.38 2.22 -2.09
CA LEU A 157 -3.94 3.62 -2.25
C LEU A 157 -3.38 3.89 -3.67
N ARG A 158 -3.28 2.84 -4.49
CA ARG A 158 -3.13 2.89 -5.95
C ARG A 158 -4.37 3.29 -6.76
N ASN A 159 -5.58 3.41 -6.20
CA ASN A 159 -6.74 3.87 -7.00
C ASN A 159 -6.78 5.38 -7.23
N ALA A 160 -5.82 6.11 -6.66
CA ALA A 160 -5.65 7.54 -6.87
C ALA A 160 -4.44 7.89 -7.75
N MET A 161 -3.71 6.91 -8.30
CA MET A 161 -2.56 7.23 -9.15
C MET A 161 -3.02 7.35 -10.60
N TRP A 162 -3.08 8.57 -11.11
CA TRP A 162 -3.32 8.79 -12.53
C TRP A 162 -2.00 8.75 -13.29
N THR A 163 -1.83 7.73 -14.14
CA THR A 163 -0.70 7.64 -15.06
C THR A 163 -1.04 8.32 -16.37
N ILE A 164 -0.33 9.39 -16.69
CA ILE A 164 -0.34 10.01 -18.01
C ILE A 164 0.77 9.34 -18.81
N PRO A 165 0.46 8.51 -19.82
CA PRO A 165 1.48 7.82 -20.60
C PRO A 165 2.29 8.82 -21.44
N ALA A 166 3.48 8.41 -21.87
CA ALA A 166 4.32 9.20 -22.78
C ALA A 166 3.59 9.51 -24.09
N GLU A 167 2.87 8.52 -24.62
CA GLU A 167 2.06 8.60 -25.84
C GLU A 167 0.74 7.85 -25.61
N ARG A 168 -0.27 8.18 -26.41
CA ARG A 168 -1.60 7.56 -26.34
C ARG A 168 -1.97 6.95 -27.67
N GLU A 169 -2.85 5.95 -27.63
CA GLU A 169 -3.49 5.45 -28.84
C GLU A 169 -4.25 6.60 -29.52
N PRO A 170 -3.97 6.88 -30.80
CA PRO A 170 -4.63 7.96 -31.52
C PRO A 170 -6.12 7.66 -31.68
N ILE A 171 -6.96 8.63 -31.29
CA ILE A 171 -8.40 8.56 -31.55
C ILE A 171 -8.65 9.00 -33.00
N PRO A 172 -9.29 8.17 -33.85
CA PRO A 172 -9.52 8.50 -35.25
C PRO A 172 -10.27 9.82 -35.44
N GLY A 173 -9.71 10.70 -36.28
CA GLY A 173 -10.31 11.99 -36.62
C GLY A 173 -10.25 13.04 -35.50
N VAL A 174 -9.40 12.86 -34.48
CA VAL A 174 -9.14 13.86 -33.43
C VAL A 174 -7.69 14.29 -33.52
N LYS A 175 -7.46 15.57 -33.86
CA LYS A 175 -6.11 16.14 -33.92
C LYS A 175 -5.45 16.05 -32.54
N TYR A 176 -4.19 15.65 -32.52
CA TYR A 176 -3.35 15.60 -31.32
C TYR A 176 -3.76 14.60 -30.23
N SER A 177 -4.68 13.67 -30.52
CA SER A 177 -5.14 12.65 -29.57
C SER A 177 -4.02 11.71 -29.09
N ALA A 178 -3.00 11.49 -29.92
CA ALA A 178 -1.83 10.69 -29.57
C ALA A 178 -0.89 11.34 -28.54
N ARG A 179 -1.03 12.65 -28.26
CA ARG A 179 -0.13 13.34 -27.33
C ARG A 179 -0.36 12.84 -25.90
N GLY A 180 0.71 12.33 -25.30
CA GLY A 180 0.78 12.03 -23.88
C GLY A 180 1.53 13.11 -23.11
N ALA A 181 2.41 12.71 -22.19
CA ALA A 181 3.22 13.64 -21.40
C ALA A 181 4.22 14.43 -22.26
N LYS A 182 4.35 15.74 -22.00
CA LYS A 182 5.22 16.66 -22.75
C LYS A 182 6.69 16.21 -22.82
N MET A 183 7.16 15.48 -21.80
CA MET A 183 8.55 15.01 -21.69
C MET A 183 8.77 13.61 -22.29
N HIS A 184 7.79 13.04 -23.01
CA HIS A 184 7.82 11.68 -23.57
C HIS A 184 8.19 10.58 -22.53
N SER A 185 7.89 10.82 -21.26
CA SER A 185 8.02 9.87 -20.17
C SER A 185 6.70 9.77 -19.41
N PRO A 186 6.33 8.59 -18.87
CA PRO A 186 5.12 8.46 -18.08
C PRO A 186 5.13 9.42 -16.88
N HIS A 187 4.11 10.26 -16.76
CA HIS A 187 3.95 11.18 -15.65
C HIS A 187 2.92 10.62 -14.67
N LEU A 188 3.35 10.44 -13.42
CA LEU A 188 2.53 9.88 -12.36
C LEU A 188 1.96 11.01 -11.51
N VAL A 189 0.63 11.12 -11.47
CA VAL A 189 -0.09 12.15 -10.72
C VAL A 189 -0.87 11.49 -9.58
N PRO A 190 -0.46 11.67 -8.32
CA PRO A 190 -1.28 11.26 -7.19
C PRO A 190 -2.51 12.19 -7.08
N LEU A 191 -3.70 11.61 -7.11
CA LEU A 191 -4.97 12.30 -6.96
C LEU A 191 -5.32 12.42 -5.47
N SER A 192 -5.82 13.59 -5.07
CA SER A 192 -6.38 13.76 -3.73
C SER A 192 -7.73 13.06 -3.61
N ARG A 193 -8.17 12.81 -2.36
CA ARG A 193 -9.53 12.27 -2.11
C ARG A 193 -10.62 13.14 -2.76
N GLN A 194 -10.49 14.47 -2.66
CA GLN A 194 -11.42 15.43 -3.27
C GLN A 194 -11.48 15.29 -4.79
N ALA A 195 -10.32 15.12 -5.45
CA ALA A 195 -10.27 14.92 -6.90
C ALA A 195 -10.97 13.61 -7.33
N ILE A 196 -10.82 12.54 -6.55
CA ILE A 196 -11.48 11.26 -6.81
C ILE A 196 -13.00 11.37 -6.65
N GLU A 197 -13.47 12.07 -5.62
CA GLU A 197 -14.90 12.30 -5.39
C GLU A 197 -15.53 13.07 -6.56
N LEU A 198 -14.89 14.15 -7.03
CA LEU A 198 -15.34 14.90 -8.20
C LEU A 198 -15.38 14.02 -9.47
N LEU A 199 -14.37 13.17 -9.69
CA LEU A 199 -14.37 12.25 -10.84
C LEU A 199 -15.51 11.22 -10.78
N HIS A 200 -15.86 10.75 -9.58
CA HIS A 200 -17.02 9.88 -9.39
C HIS A 200 -18.33 10.59 -9.70
N GLU A 201 -18.49 11.84 -9.24
CA GLU A 201 -19.66 12.67 -9.54
C GLU A 201 -19.80 12.92 -11.05
N VAL A 202 -18.72 13.35 -11.71
CA VAL A 202 -18.71 13.55 -13.18
C VAL A 202 -19.10 12.27 -13.92
N ARG A 203 -18.64 11.11 -13.46
CA ARG A 203 -18.98 9.82 -14.07
C ARG A 203 -20.47 9.48 -13.98
N GLN A 204 -21.18 9.93 -12.93
CA GLN A 204 -22.62 9.71 -12.80
C GLN A 204 -23.43 10.50 -13.85
N HIS A 205 -22.89 11.63 -14.32
CA HIS A 205 -23.49 12.43 -15.37
C HIS A 205 -23.11 11.96 -16.79
N CYS A 206 -22.13 11.06 -16.90
CA CYS A 206 -21.71 10.49 -18.17
C CYS A 206 -22.54 9.25 -18.54
N ARG A 207 -22.66 8.97 -19.85
CA ARG A 207 -23.35 7.76 -20.31
C ARG A 207 -22.61 6.49 -19.85
N PRO A 208 -23.30 5.42 -19.44
CA PRO A 208 -22.65 4.15 -19.14
C PRO A 208 -21.84 3.63 -20.34
N GLY A 209 -20.60 3.22 -20.10
CA GLY A 209 -19.70 2.69 -21.14
C GLY A 209 -18.81 3.72 -21.84
N THR A 210 -18.82 4.99 -21.43
CA THR A 210 -17.85 5.99 -21.91
C THR A 210 -16.51 5.83 -21.21
N GLU A 211 -15.44 5.69 -21.99
CA GLU A 211 -14.06 5.61 -21.47
C GLU A 211 -13.46 6.99 -21.15
N LEU A 212 -14.05 8.06 -21.69
CA LEU A 212 -13.57 9.44 -21.52
C LEU A 212 -14.29 10.12 -20.36
N VAL A 213 -13.54 10.90 -19.57
CA VAL A 213 -14.08 11.72 -18.47
C VAL A 213 -14.96 12.86 -19.01
N PHE A 214 -14.55 13.45 -20.13
CA PHE A 214 -15.31 14.52 -20.81
C PHE A 214 -15.60 14.11 -22.26
N PRO A 215 -16.63 13.28 -22.50
CA PRO A 215 -17.02 12.88 -23.83
C PRO A 215 -17.71 14.03 -24.59
N GLY A 216 -17.62 14.02 -25.92
CA GLY A 216 -18.38 14.91 -26.78
C GLY A 216 -19.86 14.53 -26.83
N ASP A 217 -20.73 15.53 -26.89
CA ASP A 217 -22.19 15.35 -26.90
C ASP A 217 -22.69 14.57 -28.13
N HIS A 218 -22.20 14.94 -29.32
CA HIS A 218 -22.60 14.30 -30.58
C HIS A 218 -21.91 12.96 -30.85
N ASN A 219 -20.72 12.74 -30.28
CA ASN A 219 -19.98 11.47 -30.42
C ASN A 219 -19.21 11.17 -29.13
N TYR A 220 -19.75 10.24 -28.35
CA TYR A 220 -19.25 9.83 -27.04
C TYR A 220 -17.90 9.08 -27.08
N ARG A 221 -17.43 8.67 -28.27
CA ARG A 221 -16.10 8.10 -28.47
C ARG A 221 -15.01 9.16 -28.71
N LYS A 222 -15.39 10.43 -28.85
CA LYS A 222 -14.46 11.54 -29.04
C LYS A 222 -14.48 12.45 -27.81
N PRO A 223 -13.33 13.05 -27.43
CA PRO A 223 -13.29 13.99 -26.33
C PRO A 223 -14.02 15.28 -26.67
N MET A 224 -14.55 15.93 -25.65
CA MET A 224 -15.10 17.28 -25.75
C MET A 224 -14.03 18.27 -26.24
N SER A 225 -14.42 19.21 -27.11
CA SER A 225 -13.50 20.24 -27.58
C SER A 225 -13.30 21.34 -26.54
N GLU A 226 -12.11 21.93 -26.47
CA GLU A 226 -11.84 23.10 -25.61
C GLU A 226 -12.82 24.26 -25.89
N ASN A 227 -13.19 24.44 -27.16
CA ASN A 227 -14.17 25.45 -27.56
C ASN A 227 -15.56 25.23 -26.93
N THR A 228 -15.93 23.99 -26.62
CA THR A 228 -17.19 23.67 -25.95
C THR A 228 -17.19 24.22 -24.52
N ILE A 229 -16.08 24.07 -23.80
CA ILE A 229 -15.92 24.59 -22.43
C ILE A 229 -15.97 26.12 -22.45
N ASN A 230 -15.23 26.75 -23.37
CA ASN A 230 -15.24 28.21 -23.51
C ASN A 230 -16.63 28.74 -23.88
N LYS A 231 -17.39 28.05 -24.73
CA LYS A 231 -18.79 28.42 -25.02
C LYS A 231 -19.66 28.33 -23.77
N ALA A 232 -19.53 27.28 -22.97
CA ALA A 232 -20.28 27.14 -21.72
C ALA A 232 -19.98 28.29 -20.73
N LEU A 233 -18.71 28.67 -20.58
CA LEU A 233 -18.30 29.82 -19.76
C LEU A 233 -18.95 31.13 -20.22
N ARG A 234 -19.01 31.38 -21.54
CA ARG A 234 -19.67 32.56 -22.11
C ARG A 234 -21.17 32.58 -21.84
N VAL A 235 -21.84 31.43 -21.90
CA VAL A 235 -23.27 31.31 -21.57
C VAL A 235 -23.53 31.63 -20.09
N MET A 236 -22.59 31.28 -19.21
CA MET A 236 -22.65 31.65 -17.79
C MET A 236 -22.28 33.12 -17.51
N GLY A 237 -21.97 33.90 -18.54
CA GLY A 237 -21.70 35.34 -18.43
C GLY A 237 -20.23 35.74 -18.29
N TYR A 238 -19.28 34.80 -18.42
CA TYR A 238 -17.84 35.09 -18.32
C TYR A 238 -17.23 35.47 -19.68
N ASP A 239 -16.39 36.51 -19.70
CA ASP A 239 -15.57 36.82 -20.88
C ASP A 239 -14.35 35.91 -20.93
N THR A 240 -14.34 34.96 -21.86
CA THR A 240 -13.22 34.02 -22.04
C THR A 240 -11.91 34.64 -22.52
N GLN A 241 -11.87 35.93 -22.88
CA GLN A 241 -10.63 36.63 -23.21
C GLN A 241 -10.09 37.49 -22.05
N LYS A 242 -10.97 37.96 -21.16
CA LYS A 242 -10.60 38.88 -20.07
C LYS A 242 -10.69 38.25 -18.67
N ASP A 243 -11.68 37.39 -18.44
CA ASP A 243 -12.00 36.86 -17.12
C ASP A 243 -11.42 35.46 -16.91
N VAL A 244 -11.99 34.44 -17.56
CA VAL A 244 -11.62 33.03 -17.35
C VAL A 244 -11.81 32.23 -18.64
N CYS A 245 -10.79 31.47 -19.03
CA CYS A 245 -10.86 30.50 -20.12
C CYS A 245 -10.48 29.09 -19.64
N GLY A 246 -10.83 28.07 -20.42
CA GLY A 246 -10.54 26.67 -20.10
C GLY A 246 -9.05 26.41 -19.79
N HIS A 247 -8.13 27.03 -20.54
CA HIS A 247 -6.70 26.94 -20.27
C HIS A 247 -6.28 27.68 -18.98
N GLY A 248 -6.93 28.81 -18.68
CA GLY A 248 -6.62 29.70 -17.55
C GLY A 248 -6.81 29.06 -16.18
N PHE A 249 -7.68 28.05 -16.06
CA PHE A 249 -7.87 27.30 -14.82
C PHE A 249 -6.58 26.68 -14.29
N ARG A 250 -5.68 26.25 -15.17
CA ARG A 250 -4.38 25.69 -14.76
C ARG A 250 -3.54 26.73 -14.03
N THR A 251 -3.46 27.94 -14.58
CA THR A 251 -2.68 29.04 -14.01
C THR A 251 -3.29 29.47 -12.67
N MET A 252 -4.61 29.64 -12.62
CA MET A 252 -5.32 29.98 -11.38
C MET A 252 -5.10 28.94 -10.28
N ALA A 253 -5.23 27.65 -10.62
CA ALA A 253 -4.99 26.57 -9.66
C ALA A 253 -3.53 26.59 -9.17
N CYS A 254 -2.56 26.76 -10.07
CA CYS A 254 -1.15 26.84 -9.68
C CYS A 254 -0.89 28.02 -8.74
N SER A 255 -1.38 29.22 -9.07
CA SER A 255 -1.24 30.41 -8.22
C SER A 255 -1.89 30.22 -6.86
N ALA A 256 -3.14 29.74 -6.81
CA ALA A 256 -3.86 29.51 -5.56
C ALA A 256 -3.17 28.47 -4.68
N LEU A 257 -2.61 27.40 -5.26
CA LEU A 257 -1.86 26.40 -4.52
C LEU A 257 -0.56 26.99 -3.96
N VAL A 258 0.20 27.75 -4.76
CA VAL A 258 1.45 28.39 -4.30
C VAL A 258 1.16 29.42 -3.20
N GLU A 259 0.13 30.25 -3.36
CA GLU A 259 -0.26 31.28 -2.42
C GLU A 259 -0.83 30.71 -1.11
N SER A 260 -1.47 29.52 -1.14
CA SER A 260 -2.03 28.93 0.07
C SER A 260 -0.98 28.43 1.06
N GLY A 261 0.28 28.24 0.64
CA GLY A 261 1.38 27.79 1.51
C GLY A 261 1.22 26.40 2.13
N LEU A 262 0.29 25.59 1.60
CA LEU A 262 -0.06 24.26 2.12
C LEU A 262 0.69 23.12 1.41
N TRP A 263 1.57 23.46 0.46
CA TRP A 263 2.23 22.55 -0.48
C TRP A 263 3.73 22.80 -0.51
#